data_AF-A0A6A8Q402-F1
#
_entry.id   AF-A0A6A8Q402-F1
#
_cell.length_a   1.000
_cell.length_b   1.000
_cell.length_c   1.000
_cell.angle_alpha   90.00
_cell.angle_beta   90.00
_cell.angle_gamma   90.00
#
_symmetry.space_group_name_H-M   'P 1'
#
loop_
_entity.id
_entity.type
_entity.pdbx_description
1 polymer ?
#
loop_
_entity_poly.entity_id
_entity_poly.type
_entity_poly.pdbx_seq_one_letter_code
_entity_poly.pdbx_strand_id
1 'polypeptide(L)'
;MKTKLILLLVLIFTSCAKETQQNQESDLEIDEIVDIRIYPEDQVRFNGNMISESGLFSHIQRLNVSEGTRARIIFDENVSFGVITSTQKLLYRKGVKQINAKGLSSEEFSNYDDRVIHIDILNTDKLFFEGNLLHPEDLEIALSNKDLPDNIEFIISVSNDASFGAVYDVQKLLALNDFDNISNQDFKEYQY
;
A
#
# COMPACT_ATOMS: atom_id res chain seq x y z
N MET A 1 -55.58 25.88 61.68
CA MET A 1 -55.27 24.44 61.86
C MET A 1 -54.41 24.02 60.67
N LYS A 2 -53.12 23.70 60.86
CA LYS A 2 -52.56 22.33 60.85
C LYS A 2 -52.99 21.57 59.57
N THR A 3 -52.15 21.11 58.63
CA THR A 3 -50.73 20.71 58.66
C THR A 3 -50.23 20.46 57.22
N LYS A 4 -48.96 20.77 56.95
CA LYS A 4 -47.98 20.21 55.98
C LYS A 4 -48.46 19.22 54.89
N LEU A 5 -48.00 19.44 53.65
CA LEU A 5 -47.02 18.55 53.03
C LEU A 5 -46.22 19.28 51.93
N ILE A 6 -44.92 19.41 52.19
CA ILE A 6 -43.88 19.76 51.22
C ILE A 6 -43.53 18.46 50.50
N LEU A 7 -43.48 18.48 49.16
CA LEU A 7 -42.57 17.60 48.44
C LEU A 7 -41.83 18.41 47.36
N LEU A 8 -40.60 18.70 47.71
CA LEU A 8 -39.50 19.12 46.86
C LEU A 8 -38.97 17.86 46.16
N LEU A 9 -38.79 17.88 44.83
CA LEU A 9 -37.67 17.15 44.24
C LEU A 9 -37.21 17.83 42.96
N VAL A 10 -36.15 18.60 43.17
CA VAL A 10 -35.16 19.05 42.20
C VAL A 10 -34.64 17.84 41.45
N LEU A 11 -34.83 17.80 40.14
CA LEU A 11 -33.97 17.04 39.23
C LEU A 11 -33.46 17.98 38.14
N ILE A 12 -32.59 18.88 38.59
CA ILE A 12 -31.48 19.36 37.78
C ILE A 12 -30.59 18.14 37.55
N PHE A 13 -30.88 17.35 36.53
CA PHE A 13 -29.85 16.51 35.92
C PHE A 13 -29.03 17.45 35.03
N THR A 14 -28.03 18.08 35.65
CA THR A 14 -26.78 18.39 34.98
C THR A 14 -26.29 17.11 34.33
N SER A 15 -26.67 16.89 33.07
CA SER A 15 -25.96 15.97 32.19
C SER A 15 -24.60 16.60 31.89
N CYS A 16 -23.70 16.55 32.89
CA CYS A 16 -22.30 16.31 32.63
C CYS A 16 -22.21 14.89 32.08
N ALA A 17 -22.63 14.72 30.82
CA ALA A 17 -22.05 13.68 30.01
C ALA A 17 -20.59 14.11 29.89
N LYS A 18 -19.73 13.46 30.68
CA LYS A 18 -18.33 13.32 30.29
C LYS A 18 -18.38 12.87 28.84
N GLU A 19 -18.01 13.77 27.94
CA GLU A 19 -17.51 13.37 26.63
C GLU A 19 -16.34 12.44 26.95
N THR A 20 -16.64 11.15 27.01
CA THR A 20 -15.67 10.13 26.74
C THR A 20 -15.25 10.43 25.31
N GLN A 21 -14.19 11.22 25.16
CA GLN A 21 -13.33 11.15 24.00
C GLN A 21 -12.91 9.69 23.94
N GLN A 22 -13.72 8.91 23.23
CA GLN A 22 -13.26 7.72 22.57
C GLN A 22 -12.17 8.27 21.64
N ASN A 23 -10.93 8.25 22.13
CA ASN A 23 -9.78 8.15 21.25
C ASN A 23 -10.12 6.95 20.36
N GLN A 24 -10.73 7.22 19.21
CA GLN A 24 -10.39 6.50 18.01
C GLN A 24 -8.91 6.86 17.80
N GLU A 25 -8.02 6.16 18.53
CA GLU A 25 -6.85 5.64 17.86
C GLU A 25 -7.45 4.86 16.68
N SER A 26 -7.59 5.53 15.53
CA SER A 26 -7.51 4.79 14.30
C SER A 26 -6.12 4.17 14.41
N ASP A 27 -6.06 2.88 14.70
CA ASP A 27 -4.87 2.10 14.37
C ASP A 27 -4.65 2.37 12.90
N LEU A 28 -3.82 3.37 12.60
CA LEU A 28 -3.45 3.69 11.24
C LEU A 28 -2.82 2.41 10.73
N GLU A 29 -3.39 1.83 9.68
CA GLU A 29 -2.84 0.63 9.07
C GLU A 29 -1.40 0.95 8.64
N ILE A 30 -0.46 0.03 8.92
CA ILE A 30 0.94 0.23 8.56
C ILE A 30 1.06 0.05 7.05
N ASP A 31 1.70 1.00 6.37
CA ASP A 31 2.11 0.86 4.98
C ASP A 31 3.27 -0.15 4.91
N GLU A 32 2.95 -1.43 4.71
CA GLU A 32 3.96 -2.50 4.60
C GLU A 32 4.81 -2.36 3.33
N ILE A 33 4.23 -1.83 2.26
CA ILE A 33 4.93 -1.52 1.02
C ILE A 33 4.58 -0.14 0.49
N VAL A 34 5.58 0.52 -0.10
CA VAL A 34 5.47 1.79 -0.81
C VAL A 34 5.99 1.61 -2.23
N ASP A 35 5.11 1.77 -3.23
CA ASP A 35 5.47 1.70 -4.65
C ASP A 35 5.56 3.12 -5.23
N ILE A 36 6.72 3.45 -5.79
CA ILE A 36 6.98 4.75 -6.41
C ILE A 36 7.52 4.52 -7.82
N ARG A 37 6.82 5.02 -8.84
CA ARG A 37 7.31 5.06 -10.22
C ARG A 37 7.55 6.51 -10.62
N ILE A 38 8.75 6.84 -11.06
CA ILE A 38 9.14 8.20 -11.41
C ILE A 38 9.30 8.30 -12.92
N TYR A 39 8.48 9.14 -13.54
CA TYR A 39 8.41 9.36 -14.99
C TYR A 39 9.32 10.53 -15.36
N PRO A 40 9.73 10.62 -16.65
CA PRO A 40 10.17 11.90 -17.17
C PRO A 40 9.05 12.95 -17.05
N GLU A 41 9.41 14.24 -17.02
CA GLU A 41 8.45 15.37 -16.96
C GLU A 41 7.71 15.56 -15.62
N ASP A 42 8.40 15.38 -14.51
CA ASP A 42 7.94 15.75 -13.16
C ASP A 42 6.66 15.02 -12.70
N GLN A 43 6.38 13.83 -13.26
CA GLN A 43 5.26 12.96 -12.84
C GLN A 43 5.74 11.78 -12.01
N VAL A 44 4.94 11.39 -11.01
CA VAL A 44 5.21 10.26 -10.13
C VAL A 44 3.93 9.46 -9.94
N ARG A 45 3.99 8.14 -10.08
CA ARG A 45 2.95 7.24 -9.56
C ARG A 45 3.34 6.83 -8.16
N PHE A 46 2.56 7.22 -7.16
CA PHE A 46 2.76 6.88 -5.76
C PHE A 46 1.62 5.99 -5.30
N ASN A 47 1.91 4.74 -4.94
CA ASN A 47 0.92 3.72 -4.58
C ASN A 47 -0.26 3.72 -5.55
N GLY A 48 0.02 3.52 -6.85
CA GLY A 48 -0.99 3.49 -7.91
C GLY A 48 -1.53 4.85 -8.37
N ASN A 49 -1.35 5.93 -7.59
CA ASN A 49 -1.94 7.23 -7.88
C ASN A 49 -0.95 8.18 -8.57
N MET A 50 -1.35 8.77 -9.70
CA MET A 50 -0.56 9.79 -10.38
C MET A 50 -0.57 11.11 -9.59
N ILE A 51 0.63 11.60 -9.27
CA ILE A 51 0.89 12.86 -8.56
C ILE A 51 2.01 13.63 -9.26
N SER A 52 2.13 14.92 -8.97
CA SER A 52 3.32 15.69 -9.35
C SER A 52 4.50 15.34 -8.47
N GLU A 53 5.71 15.47 -9.00
CA GLU A 53 6.96 15.33 -8.23
C GLU A 53 6.97 16.25 -6.99
N SER A 54 6.49 17.49 -7.14
CA SER A 54 6.37 18.45 -6.05
C SER A 54 5.45 17.98 -4.92
N GLY A 55 4.49 17.10 -5.22
CA GLY A 55 3.57 16.50 -4.24
C GLY A 55 4.17 15.33 -3.47
N LEU A 56 5.26 14.73 -3.96
CA LEU A 56 5.85 13.50 -3.42
C LEU A 56 6.24 13.62 -1.95
N PHE A 57 6.82 14.76 -1.55
CA PHE A 57 7.15 15.03 -0.15
C PHE A 57 5.95 14.86 0.78
N SER A 58 4.82 15.49 0.42
CA SER A 58 3.61 15.44 1.24
C SER A 58 3.02 14.04 1.36
N HIS A 59 3.12 13.23 0.30
CA HIS A 59 2.66 11.85 0.30
C HIS A 59 3.54 10.98 1.21
N ILE A 60 4.87 11.08 1.08
CA ILE A 60 5.81 10.33 1.94
C ILE A 60 5.63 10.72 3.43
N GLN A 61 5.40 11.99 3.73
CA GLN A 61 5.20 12.43 5.12
C GLN A 61 3.94 11.84 5.77
N ARG A 62 2.91 11.50 4.98
CA ARG A 62 1.66 10.90 5.47
C ARG A 62 1.73 9.39 5.69
N LEU A 63 2.76 8.72 5.18
CA LEU A 63 2.93 7.28 5.37
C LEU A 63 2.95 6.92 6.86
N ASN A 64 2.38 5.78 7.20
CA ASN A 64 2.51 5.16 8.50
C ASN A 64 3.45 3.96 8.38
N VAL A 65 4.73 4.16 8.74
CA VAL A 65 5.77 3.16 8.46
C VAL A 65 6.23 2.44 9.72
N SER A 66 6.70 1.21 9.53
CA SER A 66 7.37 0.41 10.54
C SER A 66 8.77 -0.01 10.09
N GLU A 67 9.51 -0.73 10.93
CA GLU A 67 10.81 -1.29 10.52
C GLU A 67 10.69 -2.33 9.38
N GLY A 68 9.51 -2.95 9.25
CA GLY A 68 9.19 -3.90 8.20
C GLY A 68 8.77 -3.27 6.88
N THR A 69 8.49 -1.96 6.84
CA THR A 69 8.07 -1.27 5.62
C THR A 69 9.16 -1.34 4.54
N ARG A 70 8.75 -1.77 3.35
CA ARG A 70 9.59 -1.85 2.15
C ARG A 70 9.19 -0.74 1.16
N ALA A 71 10.15 -0.23 0.41
CA ALA A 71 9.86 0.66 -0.71
C ALA A 71 10.49 0.15 -2.00
N ARG A 72 9.71 0.19 -3.07
CA ARG A 72 10.11 -0.08 -4.45
C ARG A 72 10.08 1.23 -5.22
N ILE A 73 11.22 1.61 -5.79
CA ILE A 73 11.36 2.79 -6.64
C ILE A 73 11.77 2.33 -8.05
N ILE A 74 10.92 2.54 -9.03
CA ILE A 74 11.23 2.31 -10.44
C ILE A 74 11.30 3.66 -11.14
N PHE A 75 12.33 3.92 -11.93
CA PHE A 75 12.48 5.21 -12.58
C PHE A 75 13.05 5.09 -13.98
N ASP A 76 12.60 5.99 -14.86
CA ASP A 76 13.24 6.24 -16.15
C ASP A 76 14.62 6.88 -15.92
N GLU A 77 15.66 6.38 -16.60
CA GLU A 77 17.04 6.83 -16.42
C GLU A 77 17.27 8.31 -16.77
N ASN A 78 16.36 8.91 -17.54
CA ASN A 78 16.39 10.35 -17.87
C ASN A 78 15.83 11.24 -16.75
N VAL A 79 15.26 10.65 -15.69
CA VAL A 79 14.88 11.38 -14.49
C VAL A 79 16.13 11.97 -13.82
N SER A 80 16.01 13.21 -13.35
CA SER A 80 17.09 13.86 -12.64
C SER A 80 17.51 13.05 -11.39
N PHE A 81 18.81 12.77 -11.28
CA PHE A 81 19.40 12.11 -10.13
C PHE A 81 19.06 12.80 -8.79
N GLY A 82 18.81 14.11 -8.81
CA GLY A 82 18.36 14.87 -7.65
C GLY A 82 17.01 14.38 -7.10
N VAL A 83 16.08 14.00 -7.96
CA VAL A 83 14.74 13.52 -7.59
C VAL A 83 14.82 12.15 -6.94
N ILE A 84 15.59 11.24 -7.55
CA ILE A 84 15.81 9.88 -7.06
C ILE A 84 16.44 9.92 -5.66
N THR A 85 17.53 10.66 -5.51
CA THR A 85 18.24 10.75 -4.22
C THR A 85 17.41 11.47 -3.15
N SER A 86 16.61 12.46 -3.52
CA SER A 86 15.71 13.14 -2.58
C SER A 86 14.60 12.20 -2.11
N THR A 87 14.00 11.43 -3.02
CA THR A 87 12.98 10.42 -2.69
C THR A 87 13.51 9.39 -1.71
N GLN A 88 14.68 8.81 -1.99
CA GLN A 88 15.32 7.83 -1.10
C GLN A 88 15.61 8.44 0.28
N LYS A 89 16.15 9.67 0.34
CA LYS A 89 16.39 10.37 1.62
C LYS A 89 15.11 10.64 2.39
N LEU A 90 14.02 10.99 1.72
CA LEU A 90 12.73 11.23 2.36
C LEU A 90 12.15 9.95 2.96
N LEU A 91 12.15 8.85 2.21
CA LEU A 91 11.73 7.53 2.70
C LEU A 91 12.58 7.08 3.90
N TYR A 92 13.91 7.21 3.79
CA TYR A 92 14.81 6.84 4.88
C TYR A 92 14.55 7.66 6.15
N ARG A 93 14.37 8.98 6.02
CA ARG A 93 14.02 9.86 7.15
C ARG A 93 12.66 9.55 7.75
N LYS A 94 11.73 9.03 6.93
CA LYS A 94 10.40 8.61 7.38
C LYS A 94 10.47 7.32 8.20
N GLY A 95 11.51 6.51 8.04
CA GLY A 95 11.73 5.26 8.78
C GLY A 95 11.83 4.03 7.88
N VAL A 96 11.69 4.17 6.56
CA VAL A 96 11.78 3.06 5.61
C VAL A 96 13.25 2.69 5.40
N LYS A 97 13.67 1.54 5.92
CA LYS A 97 15.06 1.07 5.85
C LYS A 97 15.33 0.18 4.64
N GLN A 98 14.29 -0.48 4.11
CA GLN A 98 14.38 -1.41 2.99
C GLN A 98 13.91 -0.69 1.72
N ILE A 99 14.85 -0.09 0.97
CA ILE A 99 14.55 0.68 -0.25
C ILE A 99 15.28 0.03 -1.42
N ASN A 100 14.50 -0.52 -2.36
CA ASN A 100 15.00 -1.06 -3.62
C ASN A 100 14.71 -0.05 -4.74
N ALA A 101 15.75 0.34 -5.48
CA ALA A 101 15.63 1.28 -6.58
C ALA A 101 16.18 0.67 -7.88
N LYS A 102 15.41 0.75 -8.98
CA LYS A 102 15.79 0.25 -10.30
C LYS A 102 15.59 1.34 -11.35
N GLY A 103 16.69 1.74 -11.99
CA GLY A 103 16.66 2.59 -13.17
C GLY A 103 16.50 1.74 -14.42
N LEU A 104 15.70 2.22 -15.36
CA LEU A 104 15.41 1.59 -16.64
C LEU A 104 15.59 2.62 -17.75
N SER A 105 16.05 2.19 -18.93
CA SER A 105 15.97 3.06 -20.12
C SER A 105 14.52 3.44 -20.42
N SER A 106 14.26 4.53 -21.15
CA SER A 106 12.88 4.96 -21.40
C SER A 106 11.99 3.90 -22.06
N GLU A 107 12.55 3.12 -22.99
CA GLU A 107 11.83 2.01 -23.61
C GLU A 107 11.53 0.90 -22.60
N GLU A 108 12.52 0.51 -21.78
CA GLU A 108 12.32 -0.49 -20.73
C GLU A 108 11.33 -0.01 -19.67
N PHE A 109 11.36 1.27 -19.30
CA PHE A 109 10.46 1.85 -18.32
C PHE A 109 9.02 1.87 -18.83
N SER A 110 8.79 2.31 -20.07
CA SER A 110 7.44 2.27 -20.68
C SER A 110 6.92 0.83 -20.75
N ASN A 111 7.75 -0.10 -21.24
CA ASN A 111 7.37 -1.51 -21.28
C ASN A 111 7.09 -2.08 -19.89
N TYR A 112 7.89 -1.71 -18.89
CA TYR A 112 7.68 -2.11 -17.51
C TYR A 112 6.36 -1.56 -16.95
N ASP A 113 6.07 -0.28 -17.22
CA ASP A 113 4.86 0.35 -16.72
C ASP A 113 3.58 -0.26 -17.30
N ASP A 114 3.63 -0.61 -18.59
CA ASP A 114 2.49 -1.17 -19.32
C ASP A 114 2.31 -2.68 -19.13
N ARG A 115 3.40 -3.41 -18.85
CA ARG A 115 3.39 -4.88 -18.89
C ARG A 115 3.73 -5.55 -17.57
N VAL A 116 4.13 -4.81 -16.53
CA VAL A 116 4.52 -5.42 -15.26
C VAL A 116 3.56 -5.02 -14.14
N ILE A 117 2.88 -6.03 -13.61
CA ILE A 117 1.96 -5.90 -12.48
C ILE A 117 2.59 -6.51 -11.24
N HIS A 118 2.58 -5.76 -10.14
CA HIS A 118 3.01 -6.28 -8.84
C HIS A 118 1.82 -6.71 -8.02
N ILE A 119 1.93 -7.89 -7.42
CA ILE A 119 1.01 -8.40 -6.41
C ILE A 119 1.86 -8.63 -5.15
N ASP A 120 1.76 -7.74 -4.18
CA ASP A 120 2.52 -7.84 -2.95
C ASP A 120 1.64 -8.45 -1.85
N ILE A 121 1.97 -9.66 -1.39
CA ILE A 121 1.27 -10.35 -0.30
C ILE A 121 1.83 -9.85 1.03
N LEU A 122 0.97 -9.30 1.86
CA LEU A 122 1.32 -8.61 3.11
C LEU A 122 1.29 -9.55 4.33
N ASN A 123 1.85 -9.11 5.46
CA ASN A 123 1.82 -9.84 6.73
C ASN A 123 0.40 -10.01 7.27
N THR A 124 -0.54 -9.16 6.84
CA THR A 124 -1.96 -9.24 7.19
C THR A 124 -2.76 -10.23 6.32
N ASP A 125 -2.08 -10.99 5.46
CA ASP A 125 -2.68 -11.85 4.40
C ASP A 125 -3.50 -11.09 3.36
N LYS A 126 -3.52 -9.74 3.42
CA LYS A 126 -4.02 -8.89 2.35
C LYS A 126 -3.01 -8.79 1.21
N LEU A 127 -3.48 -8.32 0.06
CA LEU A 127 -2.68 -7.99 -1.11
C LEU A 127 -2.58 -6.49 -1.25
N PHE A 128 -1.39 -5.98 -1.55
CA PHE A 128 -1.24 -4.66 -2.15
C PHE A 128 -1.15 -4.82 -3.67
N PHE A 129 -2.14 -4.27 -4.37
CA PHE A 129 -2.29 -4.39 -5.81
C PHE A 129 -2.62 -3.03 -6.40
N GLU A 130 -1.68 -2.46 -7.15
CA GLU A 130 -1.79 -1.13 -7.78
C GLU A 130 -2.32 -0.03 -6.85
N GLY A 131 -1.81 0.04 -5.62
CA GLY A 131 -2.23 1.06 -4.67
C GLY A 131 -3.44 0.71 -3.82
N ASN A 132 -4.08 -0.44 -4.06
CA ASN A 132 -5.25 -0.88 -3.31
C ASN A 132 -4.89 -2.06 -2.40
N LEU A 133 -5.43 -2.04 -1.19
CA LEU A 133 -5.42 -3.19 -0.29
C LEU A 133 -6.62 -4.07 -0.60
N LEU A 134 -6.37 -5.32 -0.98
CA LEU A 134 -7.37 -6.30 -1.37
C LEU A 134 -7.29 -7.54 -0.50
N HIS A 135 -8.39 -8.26 -0.35
CA HIS A 135 -8.33 -9.64 0.12
C HIS A 135 -7.94 -10.56 -1.05
N PRO A 136 -7.27 -11.70 -0.80
CA PRO A 136 -6.86 -12.63 -1.87
C PRO A 136 -8.02 -13.06 -2.79
N GLU A 137 -9.20 -13.28 -2.24
CA GLU A 137 -10.41 -13.65 -2.99
C GLU A 137 -10.90 -12.56 -3.97
N ASP A 138 -10.55 -11.30 -3.74
CA ASP A 138 -10.96 -10.17 -4.58
C ASP A 138 -10.03 -9.95 -5.79
N LEU A 139 -8.88 -10.66 -5.84
CA LEU A 139 -7.89 -10.48 -6.89
C LEU A 139 -8.44 -10.85 -8.28
N GLU A 140 -9.28 -11.89 -8.39
CA GLU A 140 -9.89 -12.31 -9.65
C GLU A 140 -10.76 -11.17 -10.22
N ILE A 141 -11.55 -10.53 -9.36
CA ILE A 141 -12.39 -9.39 -9.73
C ILE A 141 -11.50 -8.23 -10.17
N ALA A 142 -10.43 -7.93 -9.43
CA ALA A 142 -9.51 -6.84 -9.75
C ALA A 142 -8.78 -7.05 -11.09
N LEU A 143 -8.42 -8.29 -11.43
CA LEU A 143 -7.80 -8.65 -12.70
C LEU A 143 -8.81 -8.63 -13.86
N SER A 144 -10.02 -9.16 -13.65
CA SER A 144 -11.05 -9.23 -14.70
C SER A 144 -11.54 -7.86 -15.17
N ASN A 145 -11.43 -6.84 -14.31
CA ASN A 145 -11.79 -5.46 -14.64
C ASN A 145 -10.70 -4.71 -15.44
N LYS A 146 -9.60 -5.39 -15.81
CA LYS A 146 -8.51 -4.78 -16.58
C LYS A 146 -8.41 -5.34 -17.99
N ASP A 147 -8.07 -4.45 -18.91
CA ASP A 147 -7.61 -4.80 -20.24
C ASP A 147 -6.11 -5.14 -20.14
N LEU A 148 -5.81 -6.41 -19.86
CA LEU A 148 -4.43 -6.88 -19.68
C LEU A 148 -3.85 -7.31 -21.03
N PRO A 149 -2.63 -6.85 -21.39
CA PRO A 149 -1.99 -7.30 -22.62
C PRO A 149 -1.62 -8.79 -22.52
N ASP A 150 -1.65 -9.49 -23.66
CA ASP A 150 -1.34 -10.94 -23.75
C ASP A 150 0.04 -11.33 -23.19
N ASN A 151 0.96 -10.37 -23.08
CA ASN A 151 2.33 -10.58 -22.61
C ASN A 151 2.63 -9.88 -21.27
N ILE A 152 1.61 -9.70 -20.43
CA ILE A 152 1.77 -9.21 -19.06
C ILE A 152 2.73 -10.11 -18.26
N GLU A 153 3.54 -9.52 -17.39
CA GLU A 153 4.34 -10.19 -16.37
C GLU A 153 3.76 -9.86 -14.99
N PHE A 154 3.51 -10.89 -14.18
CA PHE A 154 3.15 -10.73 -12.77
C PHE A 154 4.38 -10.93 -11.90
N ILE A 155 4.68 -9.92 -11.09
CA ILE A 155 5.71 -10.02 -10.05
C ILE A 155 5.01 -10.22 -8.71
N ILE A 156 5.21 -11.39 -8.12
CA ILE A 156 4.74 -11.67 -6.77
C ILE A 156 5.86 -11.35 -5.79
N SER A 157 5.57 -10.52 -4.80
CA SER A 157 6.47 -10.26 -3.67
C SER A 157 5.72 -10.54 -2.38
N VAL A 158 6.41 -11.05 -1.37
CA VAL A 158 5.74 -11.56 -0.17
C VAL A 158 6.46 -11.04 1.06
N SER A 159 5.69 -10.54 2.03
CA SER A 159 6.23 -10.12 3.31
C SER A 159 6.67 -11.34 4.13
N ASN A 160 7.64 -11.16 5.03
CA ASN A 160 8.29 -12.27 5.74
C ASN A 160 7.33 -13.13 6.58
N ASP A 161 6.25 -12.54 7.08
CA ASP A 161 5.30 -13.20 7.97
C ASP A 161 3.95 -13.50 7.28
N ALA A 162 3.88 -13.34 5.96
CA ALA A 162 2.69 -13.70 5.19
C ALA A 162 2.43 -15.21 5.26
N SER A 163 1.17 -15.60 5.33
CA SER A 163 0.82 -17.02 5.38
C SER A 163 1.09 -17.71 4.04
N PHE A 164 1.50 -18.99 4.12
CA PHE A 164 1.59 -19.84 2.94
C PHE A 164 0.25 -19.98 2.21
N GLY A 165 -0.88 -19.87 2.92
CA GLY A 165 -2.22 -19.93 2.34
C GLY A 165 -2.46 -18.80 1.34
N ALA A 166 -2.22 -17.55 1.73
CA ALA A 166 -2.39 -16.39 0.86
C ALA A 166 -1.51 -16.48 -0.40
N VAL A 167 -0.27 -16.96 -0.25
CA VAL A 167 0.64 -17.22 -1.38
C VAL A 167 0.07 -18.23 -2.35
N TYR A 168 -0.35 -19.39 -1.82
CA TYR A 168 -0.89 -20.47 -2.63
C TYR A 168 -2.15 -20.04 -3.38
N ASP A 169 -3.03 -19.29 -2.72
CA ASP A 169 -4.28 -18.82 -3.31
C ASP A 169 -4.03 -17.86 -4.49
N VAL A 170 -3.10 -16.90 -4.34
CA VAL A 170 -2.70 -15.99 -5.43
C VAL A 170 -2.09 -16.77 -6.59
N GLN A 171 -1.13 -17.66 -6.34
CA GLN A 171 -0.47 -18.43 -7.39
C GLN A 171 -1.45 -19.33 -8.14
N LYS A 172 -2.35 -20.00 -7.41
CA LYS A 172 -3.40 -20.83 -7.99
C LYS A 172 -4.36 -20.02 -8.84
N LEU A 173 -4.77 -18.84 -8.38
CA LEU A 173 -5.66 -17.95 -9.13
C LEU A 173 -5.04 -17.52 -10.45
N LEU A 174 -3.76 -17.10 -10.43
CA LEU A 174 -3.04 -16.73 -11.65
C LEU A 174 -2.94 -17.92 -12.63
N ALA A 175 -2.60 -19.11 -12.12
CA ALA A 175 -2.51 -20.33 -12.93
C ALA A 175 -3.86 -20.77 -13.55
N LEU A 176 -4.97 -20.57 -12.83
CA LEU A 176 -6.31 -20.90 -13.33
C LEU A 176 -6.82 -19.95 -14.42
N ASN A 177 -6.20 -18.77 -14.53
CA ASN A 177 -6.52 -17.75 -15.54
C ASN A 177 -5.49 -17.71 -16.68
N ASP A 178 -4.71 -18.80 -16.85
CA ASP A 178 -3.68 -18.96 -17.88
C ASP A 178 -2.61 -17.83 -17.88
N PHE A 179 -2.35 -17.23 -16.71
CA PHE A 179 -1.26 -16.27 -16.54
C PHE A 179 0.04 -17.00 -16.22
N ASP A 180 0.79 -17.33 -17.28
CA ASP A 180 1.99 -18.17 -17.17
C ASP A 180 3.30 -17.40 -16.91
N ASN A 181 3.31 -16.09 -17.17
CA ASN A 181 4.50 -15.25 -17.01
C ASN A 181 4.56 -14.64 -15.61
N ILE A 182 4.96 -15.47 -14.65
CA ILE A 182 5.07 -15.10 -13.23
C ILE A 182 6.54 -15.10 -12.80
N SER A 183 7.01 -14.00 -12.23
CA SER A 183 8.30 -13.93 -11.55
C SER A 183 8.10 -13.70 -10.05
N ASN A 184 8.79 -14.51 -9.23
CA ASN A 184 8.73 -14.38 -7.78
C ASN A 184 9.94 -13.57 -7.29
N GLN A 185 9.70 -12.38 -6.72
CA GLN A 185 10.72 -11.59 -6.04
C GLN A 185 10.72 -11.92 -4.54
N ASP A 186 11.92 -11.93 -3.94
CA ASP A 186 12.15 -12.22 -2.52
C ASP A 186 11.80 -13.66 -2.05
N PHE A 187 11.54 -14.56 -3.00
CA PHE A 187 10.95 -15.88 -2.76
C PHE A 187 11.97 -17.03 -2.91
N LYS A 188 12.71 -17.32 -1.84
CA LYS A 188 13.61 -18.49 -1.80
C LYS A 188 12.96 -19.77 -1.27
N GLU A 189 11.89 -19.68 -0.48
CA GLU A 189 11.38 -20.82 0.31
C GLU A 189 10.15 -21.54 -0.31
N TYR A 190 9.56 -20.99 -1.38
CA TYR A 190 8.29 -21.47 -1.93
C TYR A 190 8.32 -21.72 -3.44
N GLN A 191 9.51 -22.01 -3.99
CA GLN A 191 9.66 -22.46 -5.37
C GLN A 191 9.37 -23.97 -5.44
N TYR A 192 8.13 -24.36 -5.76
CA TYR A 192 7.73 -25.75 -6.02
C TYR A 192 6.97 -25.88 -7.33
#